data_AF-A0A0F9AG36-F1
#
_entry.id   AF-A0A0F9AG36-F1
#
_cell.length_a   1.000
_cell.length_b   1.000
_cell.length_c   1.000
_cell.angle_alpha   90.00
_cell.angle_beta   90.00
_cell.angle_gamma   90.00
#
_symmetry.space_group_name_H-M   'P 1'
#
loop_
_entity.id
_entity.type
_entity.pdbx_description
1 polymer ?
#
loop_
_entity_poly.entity_id
_entity_poly.type
_entity_poly.pdbx_seq_one_letter_code
_entity_poly.pdbx_strand_id
1 'polypeptide(L)'
;MKLTLKKLKAMKPDTIFAEGIGLIEHPWFNQAKKFLEKDGKSVKVKWVAIRGGIHDWAIYHSMDSNICFTDYFDCECHLSASNELIARSGAKLHNMERVKKLVEADDEALEMYRH
;
A
#
# COMPACT_ATOMS: atom_id res chain seq x y z
N MET A 1 -1.08 -2.60 16.36
CA MET A 1 0.27 -2.30 16.89
C MET A 1 0.62 -0.90 16.42
N LYS A 2 0.88 0.03 17.35
CA LYS A 2 1.28 1.39 16.97
C LYS A 2 2.74 1.44 16.50
N LEU A 3 2.99 1.97 15.31
CA LEU A 3 4.30 2.28 14.74
C LEU A 3 4.85 3.55 15.43
N THR A 4 6.12 3.52 15.78
CA THR A 4 6.81 4.65 16.42
C THR A 4 8.17 4.86 15.77
N LEU A 5 8.73 6.07 15.86
CA LEU A 5 10.07 6.36 15.32
C LEU A 5 11.14 5.45 15.93
N LYS A 6 11.03 5.11 17.22
CA LYS A 6 11.90 4.14 17.89
C LYS A 6 11.85 2.75 17.22
N LYS A 7 10.66 2.29 16.83
CA LYS A 7 10.50 1.02 16.11
C LYS A 7 11.12 1.09 14.71
N LEU A 8 10.88 2.17 13.97
CA LEU A 8 11.50 2.38 12.66
C LEU A 8 13.03 2.37 12.74
N LYS A 9 13.62 2.99 13.77
CA LYS A 9 15.07 2.98 13.99
C LYS A 9 15.64 1.61 14.34
N ALA A 10 14.86 0.77 15.01
CA ALA A 10 15.27 -0.59 15.39
C ALA A 10 15.09 -1.62 14.24
N MET A 11 14.22 -1.34 13.27
CA MET A 11 14.02 -2.19 12.10
C MET A 11 15.18 -2.07 11.12
N LYS A 12 15.58 -3.21 10.53
CA LYS A 12 16.50 -3.20 9.40
C LYS A 12 15.85 -2.52 8.19
N PRO A 13 16.62 -1.84 7.32
CA PRO A 13 16.11 -1.40 6.02
C PRO A 13 15.43 -2.54 5.26
N ASP A 14 14.44 -2.19 4.44
CA ASP A 14 13.66 -3.09 3.59
C ASP A 14 12.82 -4.15 4.33
N THR A 15 12.65 -3.99 5.64
CA THR A 15 11.78 -4.87 6.44
C THR A 15 10.32 -4.57 6.12
N ILE A 16 9.57 -5.57 5.63
CA ILE A 16 8.10 -5.56 5.62
C ILE A 16 7.65 -5.78 7.07
N PHE A 17 7.01 -4.78 7.66
CA PHE A 17 6.62 -4.79 9.08
C PHE A 17 5.11 -4.82 9.31
N ALA A 18 4.32 -4.59 8.26
CA ALA A 18 2.87 -4.78 8.26
C ALA A 18 2.40 -5.10 6.84
N GLU A 19 1.29 -5.82 6.73
CA GLU A 19 0.71 -6.22 5.45
C GLU A 19 -0.76 -6.58 5.63
N GLY A 20 -1.49 -6.66 4.53
CA GLY A 20 -2.86 -7.14 4.54
C GLY A 20 -3.61 -6.88 3.26
N ILE A 21 -4.93 -6.99 3.36
CA ILE A 21 -5.88 -6.56 2.32
C ILE A 21 -6.59 -5.31 2.84
N GLY A 22 -6.72 -4.30 1.99
CA GLY A 22 -7.35 -3.03 2.33
C GLY A 22 -8.12 -2.46 1.15
N LEU A 23 -8.92 -1.42 1.41
CA LEU A 23 -9.62 -0.68 0.38
C LEU A 23 -8.89 0.63 0.09
N ILE A 24 -8.58 0.86 -1.17
CA ILE A 24 -8.13 2.16 -1.68
C ILE A 24 -9.16 2.71 -2.65
N GLU A 25 -9.06 4.00 -2.97
CA GLU A 25 -9.75 4.53 -4.13
C GLU A 25 -9.08 3.98 -5.39
N HIS A 26 -9.86 3.42 -6.31
CA HIS A 26 -9.32 2.91 -7.55
C HIS A 26 -8.63 4.06 -8.29
N PRO A 27 -7.37 3.93 -8.76
CA PRO A 27 -6.76 4.95 -9.59
C PRO A 27 -7.49 4.93 -10.93
N TRP A 28 -8.48 5.81 -11.09
CA TRP A 28 -9.37 5.87 -12.26
C TRP A 28 -8.59 6.21 -13.54
N PHE A 29 -7.93 5.23 -14.14
CA PHE A 29 -7.28 5.38 -15.45
C PHE A 29 -8.17 4.86 -16.60
N ASN A 30 -9.33 4.30 -16.28
CA ASN A 30 -10.17 3.57 -17.23
C ASN A 30 -11.58 3.34 -16.68
N GLN A 31 -12.49 2.92 -17.56
CA GLN A 31 -13.91 2.65 -17.27
C GLN A 31 -14.13 1.41 -16.38
N ALA A 32 -13.16 1.10 -15.53
CA ALA A 32 -13.17 -0.01 -14.59
C ALA A 32 -14.39 0.06 -13.68
N LYS A 33 -15.32 -0.87 -13.86
CA LYS A 33 -16.61 -0.92 -13.15
C LYS A 33 -16.90 -2.29 -12.54
N LYS A 34 -16.10 -3.31 -12.84
CA LYS A 34 -16.42 -4.69 -12.49
C LYS A 34 -16.06 -5.06 -11.05
N PHE A 35 -14.98 -4.50 -10.53
CA PHE A 35 -14.42 -4.88 -9.22
C PHE A 35 -14.47 -3.75 -8.18
N LEU A 36 -15.28 -2.73 -8.44
CA LEU A 36 -15.54 -1.69 -7.47
C LEU A 36 -16.47 -2.21 -6.38
N GLU A 37 -16.24 -1.74 -5.16
CA GLU A 37 -17.14 -1.95 -4.03
C GLU A 37 -18.48 -1.21 -4.25
N LYS A 38 -19.43 -1.42 -3.34
CA LYS A 38 -20.79 -0.82 -3.41
C LYS A 38 -20.79 0.71 -3.49
N ASP A 39 -19.71 1.37 -3.08
CA ASP A 39 -19.55 2.82 -3.16
C ASP A 39 -19.18 3.31 -4.58
N GLY A 40 -18.95 2.40 -5.52
CA GLY A 40 -18.63 2.70 -6.91
C GLY A 40 -17.28 3.40 -7.10
N LYS A 41 -16.38 3.34 -6.11
CA LYS A 41 -15.06 4.00 -6.17
C LYS A 41 -13.93 3.23 -5.48
N SER A 42 -14.24 2.45 -4.45
CA SER A 42 -13.23 1.72 -3.69
C SER A 42 -12.96 0.36 -4.33
N VAL A 43 -11.72 -0.11 -4.22
CA VAL A 43 -11.31 -1.43 -4.70
C VAL A 43 -10.41 -2.10 -3.66
N LYS A 44 -10.51 -3.42 -3.57
CA LYS A 44 -9.64 -4.23 -2.71
C LYS A 44 -8.25 -4.30 -3.28
N VAL A 45 -7.24 -4.11 -2.43
CA VAL A 45 -5.83 -4.30 -2.77
C VAL A 45 -5.12 -5.04 -1.66
N LYS A 46 -4.17 -5.89 -2.05
CA LYS A 46 -3.12 -6.35 -1.15
C LYS A 46 -2.09 -5.24 -0.98
N TRP A 47 -1.63 -5.01 0.26
CA TRP A 47 -0.69 -3.94 0.59
C TRP A 47 0.39 -4.41 1.58
N VAL A 48 1.52 -3.72 1.57
CA VAL A 48 2.65 -3.94 2.49
C VAL A 48 3.18 -2.59 2.97
N ALA A 49 3.53 -2.50 4.25
CA ALA A 49 4.29 -1.39 4.81
C ALA A 49 5.74 -1.82 4.98
N ILE A 50 6.65 -1.05 4.38
CA ILE A 50 8.08 -1.36 4.35
C ILE A 50 8.91 -0.24 4.96
N ARG A 51 9.94 -0.63 5.69
CA ARG A 51 10.93 0.28 6.26
C ARG A 51 11.92 0.73 5.17
N GLY A 52 12.07 2.04 4.98
CA GLY A 52 13.03 2.61 4.02
C GLY A 52 14.48 2.69 4.52
N GLY A 53 15.33 3.42 3.81
CA GLY A 53 16.76 3.54 4.13
C GLY A 53 17.08 4.49 5.29
N ILE A 54 16.29 5.55 5.50
CA ILE A 54 16.70 6.72 6.30
C ILE A 54 15.78 7.05 7.49
N HIS A 55 15.26 6.05 8.21
CA HIS A 55 14.26 6.31 9.25
C HIS A 55 12.81 6.23 8.75
N ASP A 56 12.62 6.37 7.44
CA ASP A 56 11.37 6.47 6.69
C ASP A 56 10.60 5.17 6.44
N TRP A 57 9.37 5.28 5.96
CA TRP A 57 8.58 4.12 5.56
C TRP A 57 7.54 4.49 4.51
N ALA A 58 7.03 3.49 3.81
CA ALA A 58 6.01 3.65 2.78
C ALA A 58 5.04 2.47 2.82
N ILE A 59 3.83 2.68 2.30
CA ILE A 59 2.89 1.61 1.98
C ILE A 59 2.87 1.45 0.46
N TYR A 60 3.10 0.21 0.01
CA TYR A 60 2.95 -0.19 -1.38
C TYR A 60 1.71 -1.07 -1.53
N HIS A 61 1.04 -0.98 -2.67
CA HIS A 61 -0.13 -1.80 -2.97
C HIS A 61 -0.03 -2.51 -4.33
N SER A 62 -0.77 -3.61 -4.43
CA SER A 62 -0.76 -4.52 -5.58
C SER A 62 -1.36 -3.96 -6.86
N MET A 63 -2.22 -2.96 -6.78
CA MET A 63 -2.84 -2.33 -7.96
C MET A 63 -1.85 -1.36 -8.64
N ASP A 64 -0.95 -1.93 -9.44
CA ASP A 64 0.10 -1.23 -10.18
C ASP A 64 0.39 -1.96 -11.52
N SER A 65 0.73 -1.22 -12.59
CA SER A 65 0.97 -1.78 -13.94
C SER A 65 2.13 -2.77 -13.99
N ASN A 66 3.05 -2.67 -13.04
CA ASN A 66 4.17 -3.59 -12.95
C ASN A 66 3.76 -4.95 -12.35
N ILE A 67 2.56 -5.04 -11.76
CA ILE A 67 2.03 -6.24 -11.11
C ILE A 67 0.88 -6.84 -11.93
N CYS A 68 0.00 -6.00 -12.47
CA CYS A 68 -1.18 -6.42 -13.23
C CYS A 68 -1.03 -6.05 -14.70
N PHE A 69 -0.83 -7.04 -15.56
CA PHE A 69 -0.73 -6.88 -17.01
C PHE A 69 -2.11 -7.04 -17.67
N THR A 70 -3.04 -6.14 -17.35
CA THR A 70 -4.35 -6.09 -18.00
C THR A 70 -4.61 -4.68 -18.52
N ASP A 71 -5.32 -4.57 -19.63
CA ASP A 71 -5.57 -3.29 -20.31
C ASP A 71 -6.22 -2.24 -19.39
N TYR A 72 -6.91 -2.67 -18.32
CA TYR A 72 -7.71 -1.79 -17.49
C TYR A 72 -7.57 -1.91 -15.96
N PHE A 73 -6.60 -2.67 -15.43
CA PHE A 73 -6.55 -3.02 -13.99
C PHE A 73 -7.84 -3.66 -13.43
N ASP A 74 -8.77 -4.05 -14.30
CA ASP A 74 -10.02 -4.73 -14.00
C ASP A 74 -9.78 -6.23 -13.80
N CYS A 75 -8.90 -6.60 -12.88
CA CYS A 75 -8.66 -8.00 -12.58
C CYS A 75 -8.15 -8.18 -11.17
N GLU A 76 -8.74 -9.10 -10.41
CA GLU A 76 -8.28 -9.45 -9.06
C GLU A 76 -6.94 -10.24 -9.06
N CYS A 77 -6.32 -10.52 -10.22
CA CYS A 77 -5.06 -11.25 -10.28
C CYS A 77 -3.93 -10.56 -9.51
N HIS A 78 -3.98 -9.22 -9.38
CA HIS A 78 -3.02 -8.47 -8.58
C HIS A 78 -3.08 -8.83 -7.08
N LEU A 79 -4.21 -9.33 -6.57
CA LEU A 79 -4.33 -9.78 -5.18
C LEU A 79 -3.50 -11.04 -4.91
N SER A 80 -3.12 -11.78 -5.95
CA SER A 80 -2.25 -12.96 -5.86
C SER A 80 -0.76 -12.61 -5.82
N ALA A 81 -0.40 -11.33 -5.96
CA ALA A 81 0.99 -10.89 -5.90
C ALA A 81 1.64 -11.21 -4.54
N SER A 82 2.91 -11.63 -4.56
CA SER A 82 3.67 -11.84 -3.33
C SER A 82 3.95 -10.50 -2.63
N ASN A 83 4.20 -10.54 -1.33
CA ASN A 83 4.48 -9.33 -0.55
C ASN A 83 5.78 -8.67 -1.00
N GLU A 84 6.77 -9.48 -1.39
CA GLU A 84 8.06 -9.05 -1.91
C GLU A 84 7.91 -8.37 -3.28
N LEU A 85 7.02 -8.90 -4.15
CA LEU A 85 6.71 -8.25 -5.42
C LEU A 85 6.04 -6.90 -5.20
N ILE A 86 5.08 -6.81 -4.28
CA ILE A 86 4.41 -5.55 -3.94
C ILE A 86 5.41 -4.54 -3.37
N ALA A 87 6.29 -4.97 -2.46
CA ALA A 87 7.31 -4.10 -1.87
C ALA A 87 8.31 -3.53 -2.89
N ARG A 88 8.60 -4.28 -3.96
CA ARG A 88 9.57 -3.89 -5.00
C ARG A 88 8.96 -3.12 -6.18
N SER A 89 7.71 -3.42 -6.52
CA SER A 89 7.11 -3.02 -7.79
C SER A 89 5.68 -2.49 -7.67
N GLY A 90 5.11 -2.45 -6.46
CA GLY A 90 3.79 -1.87 -6.23
C GLY A 90 3.79 -0.35 -6.33
N ALA A 91 2.60 0.23 -6.45
CA ALA A 91 2.40 1.66 -6.36
C ALA A 91 2.39 2.11 -4.90
N LYS A 92 2.91 3.31 -4.63
CA LYS A 92 2.86 3.90 -3.30
C LYS A 92 1.46 4.45 -2.99
N LEU A 93 1.03 4.29 -1.74
CA LEU A 93 -0.23 4.87 -1.29
C LEU A 93 -0.04 6.35 -0.93
N HIS A 94 -0.67 7.25 -1.67
CA HIS A 94 -0.55 8.71 -1.44
C HIS A 94 -1.59 9.29 -0.48
N ASN A 95 -2.74 8.63 -0.30
CA ASN A 95 -3.83 9.15 0.52
C ASN A 95 -3.54 8.96 2.02
N MET A 96 -3.23 10.05 2.72
CA MET A 96 -2.86 9.99 4.13
C MET A 96 -3.97 9.54 5.08
N GLU A 97 -5.23 9.82 4.77
CA GLU A 97 -6.34 9.29 5.59
C GLU A 97 -6.40 7.77 5.52
N ARG A 98 -6.10 7.19 4.35
CA ARG A 98 -6.02 5.73 4.17
C ARG A 98 -4.79 5.15 4.86
N VAL A 99 -3.63 5.80 4.74
CA VAL A 99 -2.40 5.37 5.43
C VAL A 99 -2.65 5.23 6.93
N LYS A 100 -3.26 6.24 7.57
CA LYS A 100 -3.61 6.22 9.00
C LYS A 100 -4.60 5.10 9.38
N LYS A 101 -5.46 4.67 8.46
CA LYS A 101 -6.40 3.54 8.66
C LYS A 101 -5.72 2.18 8.54
N LEU A 102 -4.66 2.08 7.72
CA LEU A 102 -3.95 0.81 7.49
C LEU A 102 -2.84 0.58 8.52
N VAL A 103 -2.11 1.63 8.89
CA VAL A 103 -1.01 1.58 9.85
C VAL A 103 -1.24 2.65 10.92
N GLU A 104 -1.54 2.18 12.13
CA GLU A 104 -1.58 3.03 13.31
C GLU A 104 -0.15 3.51 13.63
N ALA A 105 0.09 4.82 13.59
CA ALA A 105 1.41 5.43 13.83
C ALA A 105 1.28 6.59 14.84
N ASP A 106 2.36 6.88 15.57
CA ASP A 106 2.50 8.19 16.23
C ASP A 106 2.92 9.29 15.23
N ASP A 107 2.87 10.54 15.69
CA ASP A 107 3.13 11.70 14.84
C ASP A 107 4.56 11.69 14.29
N GLU A 108 5.56 11.36 15.11
CA GLU A 108 6.96 11.26 14.67
C GLU A 108 7.15 10.18 13.59
N ALA A 109 6.53 9.00 13.75
CA ALA A 109 6.58 7.98 12.72
C ALA A 109 5.84 8.44 11.46
N LEU A 110 4.71 9.13 11.60
CA LEU A 110 3.92 9.58 10.47
C LEU A 110 4.68 10.63 9.61
N GLU A 111 5.44 11.52 10.23
CA GLU A 111 6.33 12.48 9.53
C GLU A 111 7.39 11.79 8.66
N MET A 112 7.74 10.56 9.02
CA MET A 112 8.68 9.73 8.29
C MET A 112 8.05 8.97 7.11
N TYR A 113 6.73 9.10 6.89
CA TYR A 113 6.07 8.49 5.75
C TYR A 113 6.54 9.11 4.41
N ARG A 114 6.67 8.29 3.37
CA ARG A 114 7.09 8.70 2.03
C ARG A 114 6.14 8.14 0.96
N HIS A 115 5.46 9.04 0.26
CA HIS A 115 4.60 8.73 -0.88
C HIS A 115 5.21 9.24 -2.19
#